data_AF-A0A3M9N7A5-F1
#
_entry.id   AF-A0A3M9N7A5-F1
#
_cell.length_a   1.000
_cell.length_b   1.000
_cell.length_c   1.000
_cell.angle_alpha   90.00
_cell.angle_beta   90.00
_cell.angle_gamma   90.00
#
_symmetry.space_group_name_H-M   'P 1'
#
loop_
_entity.id
_entity.type
_entity.pdbx_description
1 polymer ?
#
loop_
_entity_poly.entity_id
_entity_poly.type
_entity_poly.pdbx_seq_one_letter_code
_entity_poly.pdbx_strand_id
1 'polypeptide(L)'
;MTEKPIINSLGFHFDNPCDVKGKNSIAHLFTEQTRCGIYLLKFSDKTYYIGQAKDVVKRFRQHCMSYDNIEHLWFQTVEREKLNEVEQKLIHDAESDGLLLKNIVHVSHVFGKSNLDEIISPEQQKDWLENNKEIPNDGKDLYEEVAEKDKIRYRQRFETLKANKDYPLFKRILNTYLYKCLPAFKKTEQEFWSLSCLPGTNKNSFPRYFCMNVNFMEVFVAGYDAELNEPFAFFVLSTLFMQTPKDINRILTRYPDIDFVEGNYKAGGVDQVSMYFSDLKEVEDILLTEPIVVKSIKKLNLGLMRKGPTIFSKYHCFDLVKNVV
;
A
#
# COMPACT_ATOMS: atom_id res chain seq x y z
N MET A 1 -21.54 -1.99 21.43
CA MET A 1 -21.04 -3.06 22.30
C MET A 1 -19.66 -2.66 22.83
N THR A 2 -19.27 -3.10 24.01
CA THR A 2 -17.89 -2.98 24.49
C THR A 2 -16.97 -3.86 23.64
N GLU A 3 -15.73 -3.43 23.39
CA GLU A 3 -14.76 -4.13 22.51
C GLU A 3 -14.39 -5.53 23.03
N LYS A 4 -14.46 -5.72 24.35
CA LYS A 4 -14.04 -6.93 25.07
C LYS A 4 -14.81 -8.19 24.66
N PRO A 5 -16.17 -8.22 24.67
CA PRO A 5 -16.95 -9.34 24.16
C PRO A 5 -16.58 -9.78 22.74
N ILE A 6 -16.37 -8.81 21.84
CA ILE A 6 -16.09 -9.05 20.42
C ILE A 6 -14.69 -9.65 20.26
N ILE A 7 -13.67 -9.07 20.90
CA ILE A 7 -12.30 -9.59 20.79
C ILE A 7 -12.21 -11.02 21.35
N ASN A 8 -12.93 -11.30 22.45
CA ASN A 8 -13.01 -12.64 23.00
C ASN A 8 -13.79 -13.63 22.11
N SER A 9 -14.85 -13.21 21.42
CA SER A 9 -15.60 -14.09 20.48
C SER A 9 -14.74 -14.51 19.28
N LEU A 10 -13.80 -13.65 18.88
CA LEU A 10 -12.81 -13.90 17.84
C LEU A 10 -11.66 -14.83 18.29
N GLY A 11 -11.68 -15.33 19.52
CA GLY A 11 -10.65 -16.22 20.06
C GLY A 11 -9.37 -15.50 20.52
N PHE A 12 -9.34 -14.17 20.51
CA PHE A 12 -8.26 -13.39 21.12
C PHE A 12 -8.57 -13.11 22.59
N HIS A 13 -7.60 -13.26 23.48
CA HIS A 13 -7.78 -12.93 24.88
C HIS A 13 -7.67 -11.42 25.11
N PHE A 14 -8.81 -10.71 25.19
CA PHE A 14 -8.86 -9.25 25.31
C PHE A 14 -7.97 -8.70 26.43
N ASP A 15 -7.93 -9.37 27.59
CA ASP A 15 -7.18 -8.92 28.77
C ASP A 15 -5.66 -9.17 28.68
N ASN A 16 -5.17 -9.82 27.61
CA ASN A 16 -3.75 -10.12 27.41
C ASN A 16 -3.21 -9.63 26.05
N PRO A 17 -3.30 -8.32 25.73
CA PRO A 17 -2.61 -7.76 24.58
C PRO A 17 -1.11 -7.66 24.83
N CYS A 18 -0.32 -7.75 23.77
CA CYS A 18 1.03 -7.22 23.77
C CYS A 18 0.97 -5.70 23.56
N ASP A 19 1.52 -4.93 24.50
CA ASP A 19 1.75 -3.49 24.30
C ASP A 19 2.90 -3.29 23.32
N VAL A 20 2.55 -2.72 22.17
CA VAL A 20 3.47 -2.50 21.06
C VAL A 20 3.54 -1.02 20.67
N LYS A 21 3.01 -0.13 21.51
CA LYS A 21 2.95 1.30 21.22
C LYS A 21 4.35 1.88 21.03
N GLY A 22 4.58 2.46 19.85
CA GLY A 22 5.87 3.04 19.47
C GLY A 22 6.99 2.02 19.29
N LYS A 23 6.68 0.72 19.19
CA LYS A 23 7.65 -0.34 18.89
C LYS A 23 7.75 -0.55 17.38
N ASN A 24 8.98 -0.72 16.89
CA ASN A 24 9.26 -1.03 15.48
C ASN A 24 9.47 -2.54 15.24
N SER A 25 9.65 -3.31 16.33
CA SER A 25 9.86 -4.75 16.31
C SER A 25 9.24 -5.42 17.52
N ILE A 26 8.78 -6.65 17.32
CA ILE A 26 8.21 -7.55 18.33
C ILE A 26 8.99 -8.86 18.43
N ALA A 27 10.24 -8.89 17.96
CA ALA A 27 11.06 -10.12 17.93
C ALA A 27 11.21 -10.78 19.31
N HIS A 28 11.26 -9.97 20.36
CA HIS A 28 11.38 -10.43 21.75
C HIS A 28 10.14 -11.16 22.27
N LEU A 29 8.99 -11.05 21.60
CA LEU A 29 7.73 -11.68 21.99
C LEU A 29 7.56 -13.09 21.41
N PHE A 30 8.31 -13.45 20.36
CA PHE A 30 8.09 -14.69 19.60
C PHE A 30 9.39 -15.42 19.27
N THR A 31 9.43 -16.70 19.59
CA THR A 31 10.46 -17.64 19.08
C THR A 31 10.17 -17.96 17.61
N GLU A 32 11.17 -18.44 16.86
CA GLU A 32 10.98 -18.77 15.43
C GLU A 32 9.85 -19.78 15.18
N GLN A 33 9.64 -20.73 16.10
CA GLN A 33 8.60 -21.75 15.99
C GLN A 33 7.18 -21.23 16.25
N THR A 34 7.04 -20.01 16.81
CA THR A 34 5.75 -19.44 17.23
C THR A 34 5.34 -18.21 16.41
N ARG A 35 5.99 -17.93 15.28
CA ARG A 35 5.71 -16.72 14.48
C ARG A 35 4.61 -16.86 13.44
N CYS A 36 4.10 -18.06 13.19
CA CYS A 36 3.09 -18.32 12.17
C CYS A 36 1.68 -18.31 12.78
N GLY A 37 0.77 -17.47 12.28
CA GLY A 37 -0.57 -17.33 12.85
C GLY A 37 -1.36 -16.11 12.37
N ILE A 38 -2.44 -15.79 13.11
CA ILE A 38 -3.29 -14.62 12.89
C ILE A 38 -3.05 -13.59 13.99
N TYR A 39 -3.00 -12.31 13.63
CA TYR A 39 -2.93 -11.20 14.57
C TYR A 39 -4.12 -10.24 14.45
N LEU A 40 -4.35 -9.52 15.54
CA LEU A 40 -5.25 -8.37 15.62
C LEU A 40 -4.45 -7.17 16.12
N LEU A 41 -4.45 -6.08 15.37
CA LEU A 41 -3.89 -4.78 15.78
C LEU A 41 -5.02 -3.87 16.25
N LYS A 42 -4.78 -3.10 17.32
CA LYS A 42 -5.62 -1.96 17.71
C LYS A 42 -4.84 -0.68 17.52
N PHE A 43 -5.49 0.32 16.96
CA PHE A 43 -4.93 1.64 16.71
C PHE A 43 -5.49 2.69 17.67
N SER A 44 -4.78 3.81 17.82
CA SER A 44 -5.17 4.91 18.71
C SER A 44 -6.49 5.61 18.34
N ASP A 45 -6.93 5.47 17.09
CA ASP A 45 -8.21 5.98 16.57
C ASP A 45 -9.39 5.01 16.78
N LYS A 46 -9.21 4.01 17.65
CA LYS A 46 -10.22 2.98 18.02
C LYS A 46 -10.65 2.07 16.87
N THR A 47 -9.81 1.97 15.85
CA THR A 47 -9.99 1.02 14.76
C THR A 47 -9.05 -0.19 14.94
N TYR A 48 -9.26 -1.21 14.12
CA TYR A 48 -8.63 -2.52 14.26
C TYR A 48 -8.10 -3.07 12.94
N TYR A 49 -7.13 -3.97 12.95
CA TYR A 49 -6.71 -4.68 11.75
C TYR A 49 -6.53 -6.16 12.07
N ILE A 50 -7.24 -7.03 11.38
CA ILE A 50 -7.02 -8.48 11.45
C ILE A 50 -6.18 -8.89 10.25
N GLY A 51 -5.15 -9.69 10.48
CA GLY A 51 -4.30 -10.20 9.42
C GLY A 51 -3.61 -11.52 9.71
N GLN A 52 -3.15 -12.22 8.68
CA GLN A 52 -2.31 -13.42 8.79
C GLN A 52 -0.81 -13.14 8.61
N ALA A 53 0.03 -14.00 9.20
CA ALA A 53 1.48 -13.94 9.11
C ALA A 53 2.12 -15.35 9.11
N LYS A 54 3.09 -15.57 8.21
CA LYS A 54 4.04 -16.69 8.33
C LYS A 54 5.15 -16.39 9.34
N ASP A 55 5.54 -15.11 9.41
CA ASP A 55 6.40 -14.54 10.43
C ASP A 55 5.76 -13.24 10.94
N VAL A 56 5.14 -13.29 12.11
CA VAL A 56 4.45 -12.14 12.72
C VAL A 56 5.41 -10.99 13.04
N VAL A 57 6.69 -11.26 13.32
CA VAL A 57 7.67 -10.22 13.62
C VAL A 57 7.95 -9.40 12.36
N LYS A 58 8.18 -10.07 11.23
CA LYS A 58 8.31 -9.41 9.92
C LYS A 58 7.01 -8.69 9.54
N ARG A 59 5.86 -9.34 9.73
CA ARG A 59 4.55 -8.77 9.38
C ARG A 59 4.20 -7.53 10.20
N PHE A 60 4.50 -7.53 11.49
CA PHE A 60 4.30 -6.38 12.37
C PHE A 60 5.19 -5.22 11.94
N ARG A 61 6.46 -5.49 11.64
CA ARG A 61 7.38 -4.49 11.10
C ARG A 61 6.85 -3.86 9.81
N GLN A 62 6.34 -4.67 8.89
CA GLN A 62 5.69 -4.20 7.65
C GLN A 62 4.47 -3.31 7.94
N HIS A 63 3.70 -3.60 9.00
CA HIS A 63 2.62 -2.72 9.45
C HIS A 63 3.12 -1.39 9.97
N CYS A 64 4.19 -1.39 10.75
CA CYS A 64 4.79 -0.16 11.24
C CYS A 64 5.34 0.74 10.11
N MET A 65 5.65 0.19 8.93
CA MET A 65 5.97 0.99 7.72
C MET A 65 4.78 1.83 7.23
N SER A 66 3.56 1.32 7.42
CA SER A 66 2.31 1.92 6.92
C SER A 66 1.57 2.73 7.99
N TYR A 67 1.72 2.35 9.26
CA TYR A 67 0.98 2.91 10.38
C TYR A 67 1.91 3.30 11.53
N ASP A 68 1.78 4.52 12.05
CA ASP A 68 2.51 5.01 13.24
C ASP A 68 1.74 4.79 14.54
N ASN A 69 0.44 4.49 14.45
CA ASN A 69 -0.48 4.60 15.57
C ASN A 69 -0.99 3.25 16.11
N ILE A 70 -0.20 2.19 15.94
CA ILE A 70 -0.48 0.85 16.48
C ILE A 70 -0.21 0.86 17.99
N GLU A 71 -1.17 0.45 18.81
CA GLU A 71 -1.05 0.43 20.27
C GLU A 71 -0.96 -0.99 20.83
N HIS A 72 -1.81 -1.90 20.36
CA HIS A 72 -1.88 -3.26 20.89
C HIS A 72 -1.85 -4.31 19.77
N LEU A 73 -1.24 -5.44 20.08
CA LEU A 73 -1.18 -6.63 19.25
C LEU A 73 -1.75 -7.81 20.05
N TRP A 74 -2.70 -8.53 19.47
CA TRP A 74 -3.02 -9.90 19.88
C TRP A 74 -2.56 -10.86 18.78
N PHE A 75 -2.13 -12.05 19.17
CA PHE A 75 -1.65 -13.06 18.23
C PHE A 75 -2.09 -14.45 18.66
N GLN A 76 -2.47 -15.28 17.69
CA GLN A 76 -2.80 -16.68 17.86
C GLN A 76 -2.05 -17.51 16.82
N THR A 77 -1.39 -18.57 17.26
CA THR A 77 -0.68 -19.49 16.37
C THR A 77 -1.68 -20.31 15.57
N VAL A 78 -1.50 -20.37 14.26
CA VAL A 78 -2.36 -21.13 13.34
C VAL A 78 -1.47 -21.86 12.35
N GLU A 79 -1.85 -23.11 12.03
CA GLU A 79 -1.16 -23.91 11.02
C GLU A 79 -1.16 -23.19 9.67
N ARG A 80 -0.03 -23.25 8.97
CA ARG A 80 0.22 -22.46 7.76
C ARG A 80 -0.84 -22.68 6.68
N GLU A 81 -1.35 -23.90 6.58
CA GLU A 81 -2.36 -24.32 5.60
C GLU A 81 -3.76 -23.77 5.91
N LYS A 82 -4.03 -23.38 7.16
CA LYS A 82 -5.32 -22.90 7.64
C LYS A 82 -5.41 -21.38 7.77
N LEU A 83 -4.30 -20.66 7.54
CA LEU A 83 -4.25 -19.21 7.75
C LEU A 83 -5.36 -18.48 6.99
N ASN A 84 -5.53 -18.77 5.70
CA ASN A 84 -6.52 -18.09 4.85
C ASN A 84 -7.96 -18.33 5.36
N GLU A 85 -8.29 -19.58 5.71
CA GLU A 85 -9.63 -19.93 6.20
C GLU A 85 -9.95 -19.23 7.52
N VAL A 86 -9.00 -19.27 8.46
CA VAL A 86 -9.18 -18.67 9.79
C VAL A 86 -9.24 -17.15 9.72
N GLU A 87 -8.38 -16.51 8.92
CA GLU A 87 -8.40 -15.05 8.73
C GLU A 87 -9.74 -14.57 8.16
N GLN A 88 -10.23 -15.22 7.10
CA GLN A 88 -11.50 -14.85 6.46
C GLN A 88 -12.68 -14.97 7.43
N LYS A 89 -12.71 -16.06 8.19
CA LYS A 89 -13.74 -16.26 9.22
C LYS A 89 -13.69 -15.14 10.26
N LEU A 90 -12.51 -14.81 10.78
CA LEU A 90 -12.36 -13.81 11.84
C LEU A 90 -12.70 -12.40 11.37
N ILE A 91 -12.36 -12.04 10.13
CA ILE A 91 -12.78 -10.76 9.54
C ILE A 91 -14.30 -10.70 9.43
N HIS A 92 -14.93 -11.76 8.92
CA HIS A 92 -16.39 -11.82 8.78
C HIS A 92 -17.10 -11.73 10.13
N ASP A 93 -16.64 -12.48 11.13
CA ASP A 93 -17.20 -12.47 12.48
C ASP A 93 -17.02 -11.08 13.12
N ALA A 94 -15.84 -10.46 12.97
CA ALA A 94 -15.57 -9.12 13.49
C ALA A 94 -16.43 -8.03 12.82
N GLU A 95 -16.70 -8.16 11.52
CA GLU A 95 -17.63 -7.30 10.77
C GLU A 95 -19.06 -7.43 11.31
N SER A 96 -19.55 -8.67 11.43
CA SER A 96 -20.90 -8.97 11.92
C SER A 96 -21.12 -8.45 13.35
N ASP A 97 -20.07 -8.51 14.17
CA ASP A 97 -20.09 -8.05 15.56
C ASP A 97 -19.85 -6.54 15.71
N GLY A 98 -19.57 -5.83 14.61
CA GLY A 98 -19.51 -4.36 14.54
C GLY A 98 -18.14 -3.75 14.90
N LEU A 99 -17.05 -4.50 14.74
CA LEU A 99 -15.69 -3.99 14.94
C LEU A 99 -15.28 -3.07 13.78
N LEU A 100 -14.80 -1.86 14.08
CA LEU A 100 -14.33 -0.91 13.09
C LEU A 100 -12.94 -1.28 12.58
N LEU A 101 -12.89 -2.19 11.63
CA LEU A 101 -11.66 -2.62 11.01
C LEU A 101 -11.09 -1.49 10.10
N LYS A 102 -9.84 -1.03 10.28
CA LYS A 102 -9.15 0.02 9.49
C LYS A 102 -9.13 -0.30 8.03
N ASN A 103 -8.81 -1.55 7.79
CA ASN A 103 -8.71 -2.05 6.48
C ASN A 103 -10.10 -1.76 5.79
N ILE A 104 -11.25 -1.71 6.54
CA ILE A 104 -12.70 -1.35 6.25
C ILE A 104 -12.87 0.09 5.85
N VAL A 105 -12.49 0.88 6.83
CA VAL A 105 -13.02 2.20 7.11
C VAL A 105 -12.32 3.23 6.23
N HIS A 106 -11.24 2.85 5.56
CA HIS A 106 -10.61 3.64 4.50
C HIS A 106 -11.54 3.93 3.30
N VAL A 107 -12.72 3.30 3.22
CA VAL A 107 -13.57 3.33 2.01
C VAL A 107 -14.83 4.16 2.16
N SER A 108 -15.12 4.59 3.37
CA SER A 108 -16.28 5.42 3.65
C SER A 108 -15.86 6.86 3.94
N HIS A 109 -15.17 7.55 3.02
CA HIS A 109 -15.15 9.02 2.99
C HIS A 109 -14.96 9.53 1.56
N VAL A 110 -16.10 9.85 0.92
CA VAL A 110 -16.23 10.52 -0.37
C VAL A 110 -15.88 12.00 -0.21
N PHE A 111 -15.05 12.55 -1.11
CA PHE A 111 -15.10 13.99 -1.40
C PHE A 111 -14.92 14.27 -2.90
N GLY A 112 -16.04 14.65 -3.55
CA GLY A 112 -16.07 15.28 -4.87
C GLY A 112 -16.58 14.40 -6.02
N LYS A 113 -17.45 14.96 -6.88
CA LYS A 113 -17.78 14.37 -8.19
C LYS A 113 -16.65 14.70 -9.16
N SER A 114 -15.81 13.71 -9.44
CA SER A 114 -15.05 13.63 -10.68
C SER A 114 -15.30 12.25 -11.27
N ASN A 115 -15.71 12.19 -12.54
CA ASN A 115 -16.01 10.95 -13.22
C ASN A 115 -14.85 10.59 -14.13
N LEU A 116 -14.13 9.51 -13.81
CA LEU A 116 -13.01 9.01 -14.63
C LEU A 116 -13.43 8.79 -16.09
N ASP A 117 -14.69 8.40 -16.33
CA ASP A 117 -15.23 8.14 -17.66
C ASP A 117 -15.27 9.41 -18.56
N GLU A 118 -15.21 10.62 -17.97
CA GLU A 118 -15.12 11.90 -18.70
C GLU A 118 -13.70 12.17 -19.23
N ILE A 119 -12.68 11.58 -18.60
CA ILE A 119 -11.27 11.73 -18.99
C ILE A 119 -10.80 10.55 -19.85
N ILE A 120 -11.25 9.35 -19.49
CA ILE A 120 -10.88 8.09 -20.14
C ILE A 120 -12.15 7.27 -20.32
N SER A 121 -12.60 7.08 -21.55
CA SER A 121 -13.81 6.29 -21.82
C SER A 121 -13.72 4.85 -21.28
N PRO A 122 -14.85 4.20 -20.94
CA PRO A 122 -14.87 2.80 -20.50
C PRO A 122 -14.15 1.84 -21.48
N GLU A 123 -14.27 2.08 -22.78
CA GLU A 123 -13.60 1.31 -23.83
C GLU A 123 -12.08 1.49 -23.74
N GLN A 124 -11.59 2.72 -23.58
CA GLN A 124 -10.17 3.00 -23.38
C GLN A 124 -9.64 2.38 -22.08
N GLN A 125 -10.40 2.43 -20.99
CA GLN A 125 -10.04 1.80 -19.72
C GLN A 125 -9.87 0.29 -19.89
N LYS A 126 -10.83 -0.36 -20.58
CA LYS A 126 -10.80 -1.80 -20.87
C LYS A 126 -9.62 -2.16 -21.76
N ASP A 127 -9.44 -1.47 -22.89
CA ASP A 127 -8.35 -1.71 -23.83
C ASP A 127 -6.98 -1.52 -23.18
N TRP A 128 -6.83 -0.50 -22.33
CA TRP A 128 -5.60 -0.28 -21.58
C TRP A 128 -5.35 -1.44 -20.61
N LEU A 129 -6.34 -1.86 -19.84
CA LEU A 129 -6.19 -2.93 -18.86
C LEU A 129 -5.93 -4.31 -19.48
N GLU A 130 -6.70 -4.67 -20.51
CA GLU A 130 -6.71 -6.01 -21.10
C GLU A 130 -5.67 -6.18 -22.21
N ASN A 131 -5.51 -5.16 -23.05
CA ASN A 131 -4.72 -5.23 -24.29
C ASN A 131 -3.42 -4.41 -24.22
N ASN A 132 -3.11 -3.78 -23.08
CA ASN A 132 -1.97 -2.86 -22.93
C ASN A 132 -1.95 -1.73 -23.98
N LYS A 133 -3.11 -1.35 -24.49
CA LYS A 133 -3.20 -0.26 -25.46
C LYS A 133 -2.92 1.06 -24.77
N GLU A 134 -2.01 1.85 -25.33
CA GLU A 134 -1.71 3.17 -24.80
C GLU A 134 -2.93 4.09 -24.93
N ILE A 135 -3.22 4.82 -23.85
CA ILE A 135 -4.22 5.89 -23.87
C ILE A 135 -3.45 7.18 -24.17
N PRO A 136 -3.93 8.03 -25.10
CA PRO A 136 -3.34 9.34 -25.32
C PRO A 136 -3.16 10.08 -24.00
N ASN A 137 -1.89 10.33 -23.67
CA ASN A 137 -1.46 10.99 -22.45
C ASN A 137 -1.08 12.45 -22.70
N ASP A 138 -1.60 13.00 -23.79
CA ASP A 138 -1.58 14.42 -24.16
C ASP A 138 -2.48 15.20 -23.19
N GLY A 139 -1.92 15.54 -22.03
CA GLY A 139 -2.56 16.39 -21.03
C GLY A 139 -1.86 17.74 -20.95
N LYS A 140 -2.56 18.72 -20.38
CA LYS A 140 -1.95 19.97 -19.92
C LYS A 140 -0.81 19.64 -18.95
N ASP A 141 0.32 20.32 -19.11
CA ASP A 141 1.43 20.22 -18.16
C ASP A 141 0.98 20.88 -16.86
N LEU A 142 0.45 20.07 -15.92
CA LEU A 142 -0.14 20.57 -14.68
C LEU A 142 0.87 21.43 -13.91
N TYR A 143 2.17 21.14 -14.04
CA TYR A 143 3.23 21.94 -13.46
C TYR A 143 3.21 23.41 -13.94
N GLU A 144 2.88 23.66 -15.20
CA GLU A 144 2.85 25.01 -15.76
C GLU A 144 1.60 25.79 -15.32
N GLU A 145 0.49 25.09 -15.08
CA GLU A 145 -0.82 25.70 -14.77
C GLU A 145 -1.04 25.97 -13.27
N VAL A 146 -0.39 25.21 -12.40
CA VAL A 146 -0.57 25.36 -10.95
C VAL A 146 0.08 26.65 -10.43
N ALA A 147 -0.53 27.22 -9.39
CA ALA A 147 -0.02 28.43 -8.77
C ALA A 147 1.39 28.21 -8.19
N GLU A 148 2.27 29.21 -8.31
CA GLU A 148 3.67 29.10 -7.86
C GLU A 148 3.81 28.70 -6.38
N LYS A 149 2.86 29.12 -5.53
CA LYS A 149 2.80 28.72 -4.11
C LYS A 149 2.74 27.20 -3.93
N ASP A 150 2.03 26.49 -4.82
CA ASP A 150 1.81 25.05 -4.72
C ASP A 150 3.03 24.29 -5.25
N LYS A 151 3.77 24.87 -6.22
CA LYS A 151 5.09 24.38 -6.66
C LYS A 151 6.13 24.49 -5.53
N ILE A 152 6.22 25.67 -4.89
CA ILE A 152 7.22 25.96 -3.86
C ILE A 152 7.00 25.12 -2.58
N ARG A 153 5.74 24.77 -2.27
CA ARG A 153 5.35 24.12 -1.00
C ARG A 153 6.21 22.89 -0.64
N TYR A 154 6.60 22.10 -1.64
CA TYR A 154 7.38 20.87 -1.44
C TYR A 154 8.79 20.91 -2.05
N ARG A 155 9.21 22.06 -2.61
CA ARG A 155 10.48 22.21 -3.32
C ARG A 155 11.70 21.83 -2.47
N GLN A 156 11.75 22.27 -1.21
CA GLN A 156 12.86 21.93 -0.33
C GLN A 156 12.96 20.41 -0.05
N ARG A 157 11.82 19.74 0.11
CA ARG A 157 11.77 18.28 0.28
C ARG A 157 12.20 17.58 -0.99
N PHE A 158 11.79 18.09 -2.15
CA PHE A 158 12.22 17.58 -3.44
C PHE A 158 13.73 17.72 -3.63
N GLU A 159 14.33 18.89 -3.36
CA GLU A 159 15.78 19.07 -3.48
C GLU A 159 16.56 18.16 -2.51
N THR A 160 16.02 17.94 -1.31
CA THR A 160 16.60 16.97 -0.35
C THR A 160 16.53 15.54 -0.90
N LEU A 161 15.38 15.13 -1.47
CA LEU A 161 15.22 13.82 -2.09
C LEU A 161 16.15 13.66 -3.30
N LYS A 162 16.28 14.70 -4.13
CA LYS A 162 17.11 14.73 -5.33
C LYS A 162 18.61 14.62 -5.02
N ALA A 163 19.03 15.13 -3.87
CA ALA A 163 20.40 14.98 -3.37
C ALA A 163 20.71 13.58 -2.83
N ASN A 164 19.72 12.70 -2.67
CA ASN A 164 19.95 11.31 -2.28
C ASN A 164 20.72 10.56 -3.38
N LYS A 165 21.73 9.78 -2.99
CA LYS A 165 22.56 8.97 -3.91
C LYS A 165 21.75 8.01 -4.79
N ASP A 166 20.63 7.51 -4.28
CA ASP A 166 19.76 6.54 -4.95
C ASP A 166 18.65 7.22 -5.76
N TYR A 167 18.60 8.55 -5.79
CA TYR A 167 17.61 9.31 -6.57
C TYR A 167 17.53 8.93 -8.06
N PRO A 168 18.63 8.64 -8.77
CA PRO A 168 18.55 8.15 -10.15
C PRO A 168 17.73 6.86 -10.27
N LEU A 169 17.78 5.96 -9.29
CA LEU A 169 16.94 4.76 -9.24
C LEU A 169 15.49 5.13 -8.94
N PHE A 170 15.24 6.00 -7.94
CA PHE A 170 13.89 6.47 -7.59
C PHE A 170 13.18 7.09 -8.80
N LYS A 171 13.90 7.89 -9.58
CA LYS A 171 13.39 8.50 -10.82
C LYS A 171 12.97 7.43 -11.84
N ARG A 172 13.79 6.40 -12.07
CA ARG A 172 13.47 5.35 -13.05
C ARG A 172 12.30 4.47 -12.62
N ILE A 173 12.23 4.08 -11.35
CA ILE A 173 11.11 3.27 -10.84
C ILE A 173 9.80 4.05 -10.84
N LEU A 174 9.82 5.34 -10.46
CA LEU A 174 8.64 6.21 -10.52
C LEU A 174 8.19 6.43 -11.96
N ASN A 175 9.11 6.73 -12.88
CA ASN A 175 8.81 6.84 -14.31
C ASN A 175 8.15 5.56 -14.83
N THR A 176 8.79 4.41 -14.61
CA THR A 176 8.29 3.11 -15.07
C THR A 176 6.91 2.82 -14.49
N TYR A 177 6.69 3.09 -13.20
CA TYR A 177 5.40 2.90 -12.55
C TYR A 177 4.32 3.80 -13.17
N LEU A 178 4.58 5.10 -13.34
CA LEU A 178 3.62 6.04 -13.92
C LEU A 178 3.18 5.60 -15.34
N TYR A 179 4.12 5.26 -16.21
CA TYR A 179 3.82 4.88 -17.59
C TYR A 179 3.14 3.51 -17.71
N LYS A 180 3.50 2.54 -16.87
CA LYS A 180 2.97 1.17 -16.96
C LYS A 180 1.70 0.93 -16.14
N CYS A 181 1.56 1.62 -15.01
CA CYS A 181 0.61 1.26 -13.97
C CYS A 181 -0.51 2.28 -13.74
N LEU A 182 -0.47 3.46 -14.38
CA LEU A 182 -1.53 4.47 -14.33
C LEU A 182 -2.06 4.79 -15.73
N PRO A 183 -3.39 4.80 -15.92
CA PRO A 183 -3.99 5.16 -17.21
C PRO A 183 -3.95 6.67 -17.40
N ALA A 184 -3.45 7.14 -18.55
CA ALA A 184 -3.35 8.56 -18.91
C ALA A 184 -2.85 9.45 -17.75
N PHE A 185 -1.75 9.06 -17.11
CA PHE A 185 -1.32 9.61 -15.82
C PHE A 185 -1.22 11.15 -15.79
N LYS A 186 -0.90 11.83 -16.90
CA LYS A 186 -0.88 13.31 -16.97
C LYS A 186 -2.28 13.91 -16.86
N LYS A 187 -3.27 13.30 -17.52
CA LYS A 187 -4.67 13.78 -17.50
C LYS A 187 -5.35 13.55 -16.17
N THR A 188 -4.88 12.57 -15.41
CA THR A 188 -5.48 12.18 -14.13
C THR A 188 -4.66 12.64 -12.92
N GLU A 189 -3.60 13.42 -13.14
CA GLU A 189 -2.68 13.93 -12.12
C GLU A 189 -3.39 14.82 -11.11
N GLN A 190 -3.04 14.67 -9.83
CA GLN A 190 -3.61 15.37 -8.68
C GLN A 190 -5.09 15.07 -8.38
N GLU A 191 -5.90 14.78 -9.40
CA GLU A 191 -7.31 14.48 -9.26
C GLU A 191 -7.55 13.04 -8.82
N PHE A 192 -6.92 12.06 -9.47
CA PHE A 192 -7.12 10.63 -9.15
C PHE A 192 -5.93 9.99 -8.44
N TRP A 193 -4.74 10.58 -8.59
CA TRP A 193 -3.52 10.12 -7.94
C TRP A 193 -2.66 11.28 -7.47
N SER A 194 -1.82 11.04 -6.47
CA SER A 194 -0.86 12.03 -5.98
C SER A 194 0.47 11.40 -5.60
N LEU A 195 1.56 12.11 -5.87
CA LEU A 195 2.91 11.69 -5.49
C LEU A 195 3.50 12.67 -4.47
N SER A 196 3.83 12.19 -3.29
CA SER A 196 4.46 12.98 -2.23
C SER A 196 5.96 12.69 -2.15
N CYS A 197 6.76 13.73 -1.86
CA CYS A 197 8.19 13.59 -1.57
C CYS A 197 8.48 13.79 -0.08
N LEU A 198 9.32 12.94 0.50
CA LEU A 198 9.67 12.92 1.92
C LEU A 198 8.47 13.19 2.85
N PRO A 199 7.38 12.40 2.76
CA PRO A 199 6.24 12.59 3.66
C PRO A 199 6.67 12.35 5.11
N GLY A 200 6.01 13.05 6.04
CA GLY A 200 6.36 13.02 7.46
C GLY A 200 5.86 11.78 8.21
N THR A 201 5.01 10.96 7.59
CA THR A 201 4.51 9.71 8.15
C THR A 201 5.68 8.79 8.50
N ASN A 202 5.68 8.23 9.71
CA ASN A 202 6.73 7.32 10.18
C ASN A 202 8.17 7.88 10.13
N LYS A 203 8.37 9.21 10.12
CA LYS A 203 9.70 9.84 9.91
C LYS A 203 10.83 9.30 10.80
N ASN A 204 10.52 8.87 12.02
CA ASN A 204 11.53 8.40 12.98
C ASN A 204 11.85 6.90 12.86
N SER A 205 10.96 6.12 12.26
CA SER A 205 11.08 4.66 12.20
C SER A 205 11.24 4.16 10.77
N PHE A 206 10.37 4.63 9.88
CA PHE A 206 10.33 4.29 8.47
C PHE A 206 10.28 5.56 7.61
N PRO A 207 11.30 6.45 7.68
CA PRO A 207 11.35 7.63 6.85
C PRO A 207 11.18 7.25 5.37
N ARG A 208 10.24 7.93 4.71
CA ARG A 208 9.85 7.61 3.33
C ARG A 208 10.56 8.53 2.35
N TYR A 209 11.03 7.99 1.23
CA TYR A 209 11.57 8.75 0.12
C TYR A 209 10.43 9.40 -0.68
N PHE A 210 9.45 8.59 -1.06
CA PHE A 210 8.24 9.02 -1.75
C PHE A 210 7.06 8.13 -1.41
N CYS A 211 5.86 8.61 -1.70
CA CYS A 211 4.62 7.86 -1.56
C CYS A 211 3.65 8.24 -2.67
N MET A 212 3.26 7.27 -3.48
CA MET A 212 2.22 7.39 -4.48
C MET A 212 0.90 6.91 -3.93
N ASN A 213 -0.12 7.74 -4.12
CA ASN A 213 -1.47 7.49 -3.66
C ASN A 213 -2.44 7.45 -4.84
N VAL A 214 -3.42 6.56 -4.79
CA VAL A 214 -4.57 6.54 -5.70
C VAL A 214 -5.82 6.45 -4.86
N ASN A 215 -6.77 7.36 -5.08
CA ASN A 215 -7.93 7.52 -4.20
C ASN A 215 -7.50 7.72 -2.71
N PHE A 216 -7.92 6.84 -1.80
CA PHE A 216 -7.59 6.87 -0.37
C PHE A 216 -6.42 5.95 0.01
N MET A 217 -5.66 5.43 -0.95
CA MET A 217 -4.68 4.36 -0.72
C MET A 217 -3.26 4.75 -1.12
N GLU A 218 -2.28 4.43 -0.26
CA GLU A 218 -0.85 4.39 -0.61
C GLU A 218 -0.58 3.13 -1.44
N VAL A 219 -0.38 3.28 -2.76
CA VAL A 219 -0.25 2.15 -3.69
C VAL A 219 1.19 1.80 -4.04
N PHE A 220 2.11 2.74 -3.83
CA PHE A 220 3.54 2.54 -4.00
C PHE A 220 4.32 3.45 -3.04
N VAL A 221 5.08 2.85 -2.14
CA VAL A 221 5.94 3.56 -1.19
C VAL A 221 7.35 3.03 -1.29
N ALA A 222 8.33 3.93 -1.24
CA ALA A 222 9.71 3.57 -0.99
C ALA A 222 10.26 4.42 0.17
N GLY A 223 11.09 3.82 0.99
CA GLY A 223 11.64 4.45 2.17
C GLY A 223 12.85 3.71 2.71
N TYR A 224 13.14 4.02 3.96
CA TYR A 224 14.25 3.48 4.69
C TYR A 224 13.80 3.02 6.06
N ASP A 225 14.27 1.85 6.46
CA ASP A 225 14.08 1.30 7.77
C ASP A 225 15.22 1.75 8.68
N ALA A 226 14.92 2.65 9.62
CA ALA A 226 15.94 3.24 10.49
C ALA A 226 16.54 2.25 11.50
N GLU A 227 15.82 1.18 11.85
CA GLU A 227 16.29 0.18 12.81
C GLU A 227 17.19 -0.86 12.15
N LEU A 228 16.82 -1.36 10.96
CA LEU A 228 17.66 -2.30 10.20
C LEU A 228 18.74 -1.62 9.38
N ASN A 229 18.65 -0.30 9.19
CA ASN A 229 19.56 0.45 8.33
C ASN A 229 19.49 -0.02 6.85
N GLU A 230 18.29 -0.37 6.38
CA GLU A 230 18.02 -0.95 5.05
C GLU A 230 16.91 -0.21 4.29
N PRO A 231 16.97 -0.12 2.95
CA PRO A 231 15.86 0.43 2.17
C PRO A 231 14.66 -0.54 2.16
N PHE A 232 13.47 0.01 1.93
CA PHE A 232 12.29 -0.80 1.67
C PHE A 232 11.44 -0.16 0.57
N ALA A 233 10.66 -1.00 -0.12
CA ALA A 233 9.53 -0.54 -0.92
C ALA A 233 8.37 -1.51 -0.82
N PHE A 234 7.17 -1.06 -1.20
CA PHE A 234 6.07 -1.96 -1.47
C PHE A 234 5.16 -1.45 -2.59
N PHE A 235 4.53 -2.38 -3.30
CA PHE A 235 3.39 -2.14 -4.17
C PHE A 235 2.13 -2.75 -3.55
N VAL A 236 0.97 -2.20 -3.89
CA VAL A 236 -0.31 -2.86 -3.68
C VAL A 236 -0.79 -3.45 -5.01
N LEU A 237 -1.19 -4.71 -4.99
CA LEU A 237 -1.65 -5.52 -6.12
C LEU A 237 -3.11 -5.90 -5.93
N SER A 238 -3.84 -6.17 -7.01
CA SER A 238 -5.12 -6.88 -6.93
C SER A 238 -4.94 -8.34 -6.45
N THR A 239 -5.81 -8.88 -5.58
CA THR A 239 -5.79 -10.32 -5.18
C THR A 239 -6.03 -11.29 -6.33
N LEU A 240 -6.49 -10.84 -7.50
CA LEU A 240 -6.48 -11.73 -8.67
C LEU A 240 -5.07 -12.26 -8.95
N PHE A 241 -4.03 -11.54 -8.51
CA PHE A 241 -2.67 -12.04 -8.48
C PHE A 241 -2.54 -13.37 -7.70
N MET A 242 -3.22 -13.51 -6.56
CA MET A 242 -3.22 -14.74 -5.73
C MET A 242 -3.88 -15.93 -6.41
N GLN A 243 -4.71 -15.70 -7.44
CA GLN A 243 -5.33 -16.77 -8.22
C GLN A 243 -4.34 -17.42 -9.21
N THR A 244 -3.07 -16.99 -9.21
CA THR A 244 -2.00 -17.54 -10.05
C THR A 244 -0.84 -18.15 -9.24
N PRO A 245 -1.05 -19.20 -8.42
CA PRO A 245 0.00 -19.76 -7.56
C PRO A 245 1.30 -20.15 -8.27
N LYS A 246 1.21 -20.59 -9.53
CA LYS A 246 2.40 -20.91 -10.35
C LYS A 246 3.26 -19.69 -10.63
N ASP A 247 2.64 -18.54 -10.96
CA ASP A 247 3.34 -17.29 -11.22
C ASP A 247 3.94 -16.72 -9.94
N ILE A 248 3.22 -16.80 -8.82
CA ILE A 248 3.72 -16.40 -7.51
C ILE A 248 4.96 -17.21 -7.13
N ASN A 249 4.90 -18.53 -7.25
CA ASN A 249 6.05 -19.40 -6.96
C ASN A 249 7.24 -19.11 -7.89
N ARG A 250 6.98 -18.84 -9.18
CA ARG A 250 8.03 -18.44 -10.13
C ARG A 250 8.70 -17.14 -9.70
N ILE A 251 7.91 -16.13 -9.31
CA ILE A 251 8.40 -14.84 -8.84
C ILE A 251 9.21 -15.02 -7.55
N LEU A 252 8.67 -15.73 -6.55
CA LEU A 252 9.39 -15.99 -5.29
C LEU A 252 10.66 -16.82 -5.47
N THR A 253 10.71 -17.67 -6.50
CA THR A 253 11.94 -18.42 -6.84
C THR A 253 13.00 -17.50 -7.44
N ARG A 254 12.57 -16.52 -8.24
CA ARG A 254 13.46 -15.54 -8.89
C ARG A 254 13.90 -14.41 -7.93
N TYR A 255 13.02 -14.02 -7.03
CA TYR A 255 13.19 -12.92 -6.07
C TYR A 255 12.89 -13.44 -4.65
N PRO A 256 13.86 -14.14 -4.02
CA PRO A 256 13.63 -14.81 -2.73
C PRO A 256 13.42 -13.84 -1.57
N ASP A 257 13.84 -12.58 -1.71
CA ASP A 257 13.74 -11.55 -0.67
C ASP A 257 12.40 -10.78 -0.71
N ILE A 258 11.55 -11.06 -1.71
CA ILE A 258 10.22 -10.46 -1.83
C ILE A 258 9.23 -11.21 -0.94
N ASP A 259 8.39 -10.43 -0.27
CA ASP A 259 7.29 -10.98 0.53
C ASP A 259 5.94 -10.54 -0.02
N PHE A 260 4.99 -11.47 -0.02
CA PHE A 260 3.60 -11.20 -0.39
C PHE A 260 2.72 -11.26 0.83
N VAL A 261 1.92 -10.22 0.93
CA VAL A 261 1.26 -9.86 2.15
C VAL A 261 -0.18 -9.55 1.81
N GLU A 262 -1.06 -10.53 1.99
CA GLU A 262 -2.49 -10.33 1.72
C GLU A 262 -3.04 -9.25 2.66
N GLY A 263 -3.55 -8.17 2.07
CA GLY A 263 -4.31 -7.14 2.75
C GLY A 263 -5.77 -7.50 2.56
N ASN A 264 -6.33 -8.22 3.51
CA ASN A 264 -7.61 -8.88 3.29
C ASN A 264 -8.77 -7.88 3.39
N TYR A 265 -9.01 -7.07 2.34
CA TYR A 265 -9.82 -5.88 2.48
C TYR A 265 -10.93 -5.48 1.49
N LYS A 266 -12.17 -5.85 1.87
CA LYS A 266 -13.49 -5.64 1.24
C LYS A 266 -13.84 -4.25 0.74
N ALA A 267 -13.22 -3.23 1.27
CA ALA A 267 -13.66 -1.88 0.98
C ALA A 267 -12.84 -1.31 -0.23
N GLY A 268 -11.73 -1.97 -0.57
CA GLY A 268 -11.12 -1.98 -1.91
C GLY A 268 -11.95 -2.67 -3.01
N GLY A 269 -13.05 -3.34 -2.66
CA GLY A 269 -13.26 -4.68 -3.22
C GLY A 269 -12.28 -5.63 -2.52
N VAL A 270 -12.66 -6.89 -2.35
CA VAL A 270 -12.08 -7.93 -1.47
C VAL A 270 -10.62 -8.32 -1.81
N ASP A 271 -9.86 -7.45 -2.47
CA ASP A 271 -8.90 -7.86 -3.47
C ASP A 271 -7.55 -7.11 -3.41
N GLN A 272 -6.84 -7.09 -2.27
CA GLN A 272 -5.51 -6.46 -2.19
C GLN A 272 -4.39 -7.35 -1.62
N VAL A 273 -3.20 -7.25 -2.22
CA VAL A 273 -1.97 -7.90 -1.74
C VAL A 273 -0.84 -6.89 -1.83
N SER A 274 -0.13 -6.68 -0.74
CA SER A 274 1.11 -5.90 -0.75
C SER A 274 2.28 -6.80 -1.12
N MET A 275 3.11 -6.34 -2.05
CA MET A 275 4.37 -6.96 -2.44
C MET A 275 5.49 -6.09 -1.86
N TYR A 276 6.27 -6.63 -0.93
CA TYR A 276 7.33 -5.92 -0.23
C TYR A 276 8.71 -6.26 -0.80
N PHE A 277 9.58 -5.26 -0.82
CA PHE A 277 10.93 -5.32 -1.36
C PHE A 277 11.92 -4.81 -0.32
N SER A 278 13.03 -5.53 -0.15
CA SER A 278 14.22 -5.09 0.58
C SER A 278 15.29 -4.51 -0.35
N ASP A 279 15.26 -4.81 -1.66
CA ASP A 279 16.10 -4.18 -2.68
C ASP A 279 15.28 -3.37 -3.68
N LEU A 280 15.58 -2.07 -3.78
CA LEU A 280 14.92 -1.16 -4.71
C LEU A 280 15.25 -1.45 -6.18
N LYS A 281 16.29 -2.22 -6.48
CA LYS A 281 16.59 -2.66 -7.85
C LYS A 281 15.60 -3.74 -8.32
N GLU A 282 15.15 -4.60 -7.42
CA GLU A 282 14.12 -5.62 -7.73
C GLU A 282 12.79 -4.97 -8.11
N VAL A 283 12.48 -3.81 -7.52
CA VAL A 283 11.32 -2.98 -7.89
C VAL A 283 11.36 -2.61 -9.38
N GLU A 284 12.52 -2.15 -9.87
CA GLU A 284 12.72 -1.80 -11.28
C GLU A 284 12.58 -3.05 -12.18
N ASP A 285 13.26 -4.14 -11.82
CA ASP A 285 13.26 -5.38 -12.60
C ASP A 285 11.86 -6.01 -12.71
N ILE A 286 11.07 -6.00 -11.62
CA ILE A 286 9.71 -6.54 -11.64
C ILE A 286 8.76 -5.72 -12.51
N LEU A 287 8.82 -4.39 -12.43
CA LEU A 287 8.00 -3.53 -13.30
C LEU A 287 8.37 -3.71 -14.79
N LEU A 288 9.61 -4.07 -15.08
CA LEU A 288 10.09 -4.30 -16.45
C LEU A 288 9.79 -5.71 -16.95
N THR A 289 9.93 -6.73 -16.11
CA THR A 289 9.98 -8.14 -16.56
C THR A 289 8.80 -9.01 -16.11
N GLU A 290 7.93 -8.55 -15.22
CA GLU A 290 6.80 -9.34 -14.71
C GLU A 290 5.43 -8.72 -15.09
N PRO A 291 4.91 -9.01 -16.31
CA PRO A 291 3.64 -8.45 -16.79
C PRO A 291 2.43 -8.75 -15.92
N ILE A 292 2.44 -9.89 -15.21
CA ILE A 292 1.35 -10.28 -14.31
C ILE A 292 1.27 -9.36 -13.08
N VAL A 293 2.42 -8.90 -12.57
CA VAL A 293 2.49 -7.92 -11.47
C VAL A 293 1.97 -6.58 -11.96
N VAL A 294 2.47 -6.09 -13.10
CA VAL A 294 2.00 -4.84 -13.71
C VAL A 294 0.49 -4.88 -13.97
N LYS A 295 -0.04 -5.96 -14.56
CA LYS A 295 -1.49 -6.12 -14.80
C LYS A 295 -2.30 -6.07 -13.49
N SER A 296 -1.78 -6.64 -12.42
CA SER A 296 -2.42 -6.64 -11.10
C SER A 296 -2.42 -5.24 -10.48
N ILE A 297 -1.34 -4.47 -10.62
CA ILE A 297 -1.28 -3.06 -10.21
C ILE A 297 -2.27 -2.22 -11.04
N LYS A 298 -2.25 -2.35 -12.38
CA LYS A 298 -3.16 -1.63 -13.29
C LYS A 298 -4.62 -1.84 -12.90
N LYS A 299 -5.01 -3.08 -12.62
CA LYS A 299 -6.36 -3.43 -12.21
C LYS A 299 -6.74 -2.75 -10.90
N LEU A 300 -5.86 -2.79 -9.90
CA LEU A 300 -6.09 -2.14 -8.62
C LEU A 300 -6.24 -0.62 -8.79
N ASN A 301 -5.26 0.02 -9.43
CA ASN A 301 -5.24 1.46 -9.63
C ASN A 301 -6.49 1.94 -10.38
N LEU A 302 -6.85 1.29 -11.49
CA LEU A 302 -8.08 1.62 -12.22
C LEU A 302 -9.33 1.47 -11.34
N GLY A 303 -9.41 0.38 -10.55
CA GLY A 303 -10.50 0.17 -9.61
C GLY A 303 -10.59 1.27 -8.53
N LEU A 304 -9.46 1.74 -8.02
CA LEU A 304 -9.40 2.85 -7.06
C LEU A 304 -9.80 4.19 -7.71
N MET A 305 -9.30 4.47 -8.91
CA MET A 305 -9.65 5.69 -9.66
C MET A 305 -11.15 5.75 -9.98
N ARG A 306 -11.77 4.60 -10.32
CA ARG A 306 -13.23 4.51 -10.55
C ARG A 306 -14.09 4.79 -9.32
N LYS A 307 -13.52 4.72 -8.10
CA LYS A 307 -14.23 5.07 -6.86
C LYS A 307 -14.25 6.57 -6.59
N GLY A 308 -13.46 7.35 -7.33
CA GLY A 308 -13.41 8.80 -7.19
C GLY A 308 -11.99 9.34 -6.99
N PRO A 309 -11.90 10.64 -6.68
CA PRO A 309 -10.63 11.37 -6.64
C PRO A 309 -9.76 10.96 -5.44
N THR A 310 -8.48 11.33 -5.50
CA THR A 310 -7.55 11.18 -4.37
C THR A 310 -7.79 12.22 -3.28
N ILE A 311 -7.81 11.76 -2.03
CA ILE A 311 -7.88 12.65 -0.86
C ILE A 311 -6.52 13.27 -0.51
N PHE A 312 -5.45 12.79 -1.16
CA PHE A 312 -4.07 13.20 -0.90
C PHE A 312 -3.55 14.27 -1.87
N SER A 313 -4.43 14.83 -2.72
CA SER A 313 -4.11 15.90 -3.68
C SER A 313 -3.33 17.07 -3.08
N LYS A 314 -3.63 17.43 -1.83
CA LYS A 314 -2.95 18.51 -1.09
C LYS A 314 -1.50 18.21 -0.72
N TYR A 315 -1.05 16.96 -0.81
CA TYR A 315 0.32 16.51 -0.54
C TYR A 315 1.12 16.20 -1.82
N HIS A 316 0.56 16.52 -2.99
CA HIS A 316 1.18 16.30 -4.28
C HIS A 316 2.41 17.21 -4.47
N CYS A 317 3.53 16.64 -4.92
CA CYS A 317 4.78 17.36 -5.20
C CYS A 317 5.00 17.49 -6.71
N PHE A 318 4.68 18.68 -7.23
CA PHE A 318 4.81 19.01 -8.65
C PHE A 318 6.25 18.93 -9.16
N ASP A 319 7.23 19.42 -8.39
CA ASP A 319 8.65 19.35 -8.77
C ASP A 319 9.13 17.90 -8.96
N LEU A 320 8.66 16.97 -8.11
CA LEU A 320 8.98 15.55 -8.25
C LEU A 320 8.36 14.96 -9.50
N VAL A 321 7.07 15.18 -9.75
CA VAL A 321 6.39 14.65 -10.95
C VAL A 321 7.04 15.19 -12.23
N LYS A 322 7.26 16.52 -12.32
CA LYS A 322 7.96 17.15 -13.45
C LYS A 322 9.33 16.54 -13.72
N ASN A 323 10.03 16.08 -12.69
CA ASN A 323 11.36 15.52 -12.84
C ASN A 323 11.38 14.05 -13.27
N VAL A 324 10.34 13.28 -12.95
CA VAL A 324 10.27 11.84 -13.26
C VAL A 324 9.50 11.53 -14.53
N VAL A 325 8.74 12.47 -15.09
CA VAL A 325 7.90 12.28 -16.30
C VAL A 325 8.63 12.57 -17.60
#